data_AF-A0A927V1J0-F1
#
_entry.id   AF-A0A927V1J0-F1
#
_cell.length_a   1.000
_cell.length_b   1.000
_cell.length_c   1.000
_cell.angle_alpha   90.00
_cell.angle_beta   90.00
_cell.angle_gamma   90.00
#
_symmetry.space_group_name_H-M   'P 1'
#
loop_
_entity.id
_entity.type
_entity.pdbx_description
1 polymer ?
#
loop_
_entity_poly.entity_id
_entity_poly.type
_entity_poly.pdbx_seq_one_letter_code
_entity_poly.pdbx_strand_id
1 'polypeptide(L)'
;MKKILAFLAVIVSMSLFLSACDFELFLTSDYRKFDNLYNKIQDGKNISKEEVFDILGYPHCYFSNDDENWQYYTYDNKESFEENLFRADANEWVYECWKYQDPADPYRLNISFDEEGKVTDASFEVIPGG
;
A
#
# COMPACT_ATOMS: atom_id res chain seq x y z
N MET A 1 34.60 30.28 -29.85
CA MET A 1 35.02 30.02 -28.45
C MET A 1 33.89 29.28 -27.73
N LYS A 2 34.23 28.16 -27.04
CA LYS A 2 33.67 27.57 -25.79
C LYS A 2 32.14 27.66 -25.55
N LYS A 3 31.37 26.57 -25.68
CA LYS A 3 31.01 25.50 -24.70
C LYS A 3 30.17 25.94 -23.47
N ILE A 4 28.90 25.46 -23.49
CA ILE A 4 28.13 24.72 -22.47
C ILE A 4 27.79 25.40 -21.13
N LEU A 5 26.50 25.40 -20.77
CA LEU A 5 25.86 24.93 -19.51
C LEU A 5 24.38 25.40 -19.54
N ALA A 6 23.33 24.69 -19.11
CA ALA A 6 23.11 23.29 -18.76
C ALA A 6 21.59 23.09 -18.54
N PHE A 7 21.13 21.89 -18.84
CA PHE A 7 20.19 21.05 -18.07
C PHE A 7 18.76 21.52 -17.71
N LEU A 8 17.82 20.72 -18.23
CA LEU A 8 16.68 20.10 -17.55
C LEU A 8 15.90 20.92 -16.51
N ALA A 9 14.68 21.29 -16.89
CA ALA A 9 13.51 21.15 -16.03
C ALA A 9 12.31 20.70 -16.88
N VAL A 10 12.49 19.64 -17.68
CA VAL A 10 11.37 18.83 -18.18
C VAL A 10 11.18 17.70 -17.18
N ILE A 11 10.66 18.03 -15.99
CA ILE A 11 10.03 17.09 -15.06
C ILE A 11 8.95 17.89 -14.31
N VAL A 12 7.95 18.38 -15.04
CA VAL A 12 6.71 18.93 -14.44
C VAL A 12 5.48 18.19 -14.99
N SER A 13 5.66 17.09 -15.73
CA SER A 13 4.55 16.45 -16.44
C SER A 13 4.63 14.93 -16.54
N MET A 14 5.21 14.25 -15.55
CA MET A 14 5.02 12.81 -15.40
C MET A 14 4.70 12.50 -13.95
N SER A 15 3.57 11.83 -13.76
CA SER A 15 3.19 11.09 -12.57
C SER A 15 2.42 11.84 -11.47
N LEU A 16 1.38 12.58 -11.87
CA LEU A 16 0.09 12.49 -11.16
C LEU A 16 -0.52 11.12 -11.52
N PHE A 17 0.01 10.03 -10.98
CA PHE A 17 -0.76 8.78 -10.93
C PHE A 17 -1.70 8.92 -9.74
N LEU A 18 -2.86 9.52 -10.00
CA LEU A 18 -4.07 9.29 -9.21
C LEU A 18 -4.51 7.86 -9.47
N SER A 19 -3.78 6.90 -8.91
CA SER A 19 -4.28 5.56 -8.68
C SER A 19 -5.05 5.59 -7.37
N ALA A 20 -6.31 6.01 -7.44
CA ALA A 20 -7.25 5.68 -6.39
C ALA A 20 -7.44 4.15 -6.46
N CYS A 21 -7.07 3.44 -5.39
CA CYS A 21 -7.51 2.05 -5.27
C CYS A 21 -9.03 2.10 -5.08
N ASP A 22 -9.77 1.41 -5.95
CA ASP A 22 -11.23 1.48 -5.96
C ASP A 22 -11.78 1.10 -4.57
N PHE A 23 -12.70 1.93 -4.10
CA PHE A 23 -13.05 2.05 -2.69
C PHE A 23 -14.10 1.00 -2.28
N GLU A 24 -13.69 -0.13 -1.72
CA GLU A 24 -14.57 -0.86 -0.81
C GLU A 24 -14.47 -0.18 0.57
N LEU A 25 -15.58 0.40 1.03
CA LEU A 25 -15.68 1.09 2.33
C LEU A 25 -15.34 0.13 3.49
N PHE A 26 -14.06 0.02 3.86
CA PHE A 26 -13.67 -0.62 5.11
C PHE A 26 -14.19 0.20 6.29
N LEU A 27 -14.73 -0.52 7.27
CA LEU A 27 -15.44 0.05 8.39
C LEU A 27 -14.45 0.65 9.40
N THR A 28 -14.96 1.49 10.29
CA THR A 28 -14.21 2.09 11.41
C THR A 28 -13.52 1.07 12.34
N SER A 29 -13.91 -0.21 12.30
CA SER A 29 -13.23 -1.31 12.98
C SER A 29 -11.84 -1.61 12.43
N ASP A 30 -11.58 -1.26 11.17
CA ASP A 30 -10.36 -1.65 10.47
C ASP A 30 -9.19 -0.73 10.83
N TYR A 31 -9.44 0.57 11.08
CA TYR A 31 -8.40 1.50 11.57
C TYR A 31 -7.67 0.99 12.82
N ARG A 32 -8.40 0.47 13.82
CA ARG A 32 -7.77 -0.05 15.05
C ARG A 32 -6.90 -1.28 14.79
N LYS A 33 -7.26 -2.13 13.83
CA LYS A 33 -6.43 -3.27 13.45
C LYS A 33 -5.15 -2.78 12.77
N PHE A 34 -5.27 -1.77 11.91
CA PHE A 34 -4.18 -1.20 11.12
C PHE A 34 -3.18 -0.52 12.05
N ASP A 35 -3.66 0.35 12.94
CA ASP A 35 -2.84 1.03 13.95
C ASP A 35 -2.13 0.05 14.89
N ASN A 36 -2.82 -1.01 15.36
CA ASN A 36 -2.20 -2.03 16.19
C ASN A 36 -1.12 -2.84 15.45
N LEU A 37 -1.35 -3.17 14.18
CA LEU A 37 -0.34 -3.87 13.36
C LEU A 37 0.86 -2.96 13.12
N TYR A 38 0.61 -1.70 12.72
CA TYR A 38 1.64 -0.69 12.49
C TYR A 38 2.54 -0.55 13.71
N ASN A 39 1.98 -0.35 14.91
CA ASN A 39 2.76 -0.23 16.13
C ASN A 39 3.57 -1.50 16.45
N LYS A 40 3.05 -2.70 16.19
CA LYS A 40 3.82 -3.95 16.33
C LYS A 40 5.04 -3.99 15.39
N ILE A 41 4.87 -3.52 14.15
CA ILE A 41 5.96 -3.44 13.17
C ILE A 41 7.02 -2.43 13.64
N GLN A 42 6.59 -1.25 14.10
CA GLN A 42 7.48 -0.21 14.64
C GLN A 42 8.24 -0.67 15.90
N ASP A 43 7.64 -1.55 16.70
CA ASP A 43 8.30 -2.21 17.84
C ASP A 43 9.35 -3.27 17.42
N GLY A 44 9.59 -3.44 16.12
CA GLY A 44 10.57 -4.37 15.56
C GLY A 44 10.09 -5.82 15.53
N LYS A 45 8.78 -6.08 15.61
CA LYS A 45 8.27 -7.44 15.43
C LYS A 45 8.49 -7.92 14.00
N ASN A 46 9.00 -9.13 13.89
CA ASN A 46 9.11 -9.84 12.62
C ASN A 46 7.75 -10.49 12.29
N ILE A 47 7.00 -9.91 11.35
CA ILE A 47 5.65 -10.32 10.95
C ILE A 47 5.71 -10.80 9.49
N SER A 48 5.04 -11.91 9.15
CA SER A 48 4.96 -12.39 7.75
C SER A 48 3.75 -11.86 6.99
N LYS A 49 3.76 -11.98 5.65
CA LYS A 49 2.61 -11.71 4.76
C LYS A 49 1.35 -12.44 5.20
N GLU A 50 1.46 -13.73 5.55
CA GLU A 50 0.33 -14.54 6.03
C GLU A 50 -0.24 -13.97 7.33
N GLU A 51 0.62 -13.58 8.28
CA GLU A 51 0.17 -12.97 9.53
C GLU A 51 -0.49 -11.59 9.28
N VAL A 52 0.04 -10.79 8.35
CA VAL A 52 -0.61 -9.53 7.93
C VAL A 52 -1.99 -9.82 7.36
N PHE A 53 -2.10 -10.79 6.46
CA PHE A 53 -3.36 -11.19 5.84
C PHE A 53 -4.37 -11.74 6.86
N ASP A 54 -3.94 -12.56 7.82
CA ASP A 54 -4.82 -13.07 8.88
C ASP A 54 -5.39 -11.95 9.76
N ILE A 55 -4.65 -10.84 9.92
CA ILE A 55 -5.06 -9.70 10.74
C ILE A 55 -5.94 -8.72 9.95
N LEU A 56 -5.55 -8.41 8.71
CA LEU A 56 -6.14 -7.33 7.90
C LEU A 56 -7.03 -7.81 6.76
N GLY A 57 -6.87 -9.05 6.32
CA GLY A 57 -7.48 -9.57 5.10
C GLY A 57 -6.81 -9.03 3.83
N TYR A 58 -7.61 -8.96 2.76
CA TYR A 58 -7.17 -8.49 1.45
C TYR A 58 -6.72 -7.03 1.50
N PRO A 59 -5.54 -6.70 0.95
CA PRO A 59 -5.23 -5.30 0.64
C PRO A 59 -6.13 -4.81 -0.48
N HIS A 60 -6.25 -3.49 -0.61
CA HIS A 60 -6.97 -2.88 -1.72
C HIS A 60 -6.25 -3.12 -3.04
N CYS A 61 -4.91 -3.09 -2.96
CA CYS A 61 -4.04 -3.19 -4.10
C CYS A 61 -2.64 -3.64 -3.62
N TYR A 62 -1.90 -4.31 -4.51
CA TYR A 62 -0.49 -4.63 -4.29
C TYR A 62 0.35 -4.26 -5.50
N PHE A 63 1.63 -3.99 -5.29
CA PHE A 63 2.61 -3.83 -6.37
C PHE A 63 3.35 -5.15 -6.57
N SER A 64 3.49 -5.58 -7.83
CA SER A 64 4.35 -6.70 -8.21
C SER A 64 5.50 -6.21 -9.08
N ASN A 65 6.71 -6.69 -8.76
CA ASN A 65 7.90 -6.42 -9.60
C ASN A 65 7.83 -7.12 -10.96
N ASP A 66 7.12 -8.26 -11.09
CA ASP A 66 7.02 -8.99 -12.36
C ASP A 66 6.14 -8.25 -13.36
N ASP A 67 5.06 -7.63 -12.89
CA ASP A 67 4.13 -6.89 -13.74
C ASP A 67 4.48 -5.38 -13.85
N GLU A 68 5.47 -4.93 -13.06
CA GLU A 68 5.91 -3.53 -12.91
C GLU A 68 4.74 -2.55 -12.71
N ASN A 69 3.66 -3.01 -12.08
CA ASN A 69 2.42 -2.26 -11.95
C ASN A 69 1.66 -2.60 -10.66
N TRP A 70 0.65 -1.76 -10.38
CA TRP A 70 -0.30 -1.97 -9.30
C TRP A 70 -1.43 -2.88 -9.75
N GLN A 71 -1.68 -3.92 -8.98
CA GLN A 71 -2.79 -4.86 -9.13
C GLN A 71 -3.87 -4.50 -8.12
N TYR A 72 -5.09 -4.30 -8.57
CA TYR A 72 -6.22 -3.85 -7.74
C TYR A 72 -7.16 -5.00 -7.50
N TYR A 73 -7.65 -5.15 -6.26
CA TYR A 73 -8.68 -6.12 -5.97
C TYR A 73 -10.02 -5.66 -6.55
N THR A 74 -10.65 -6.50 -7.36
CA THR A 74 -12.00 -6.31 -7.89
C THR A 74 -12.76 -7.65 -7.85
N TYR A 75 -14.08 -7.61 -7.90
CA TYR A 75 -14.88 -8.83 -7.98
C TYR A 75 -14.55 -9.69 -9.21
N ASP A 76 -14.20 -9.06 -10.33
CA ASP A 76 -13.95 -9.74 -11.61
C ASP A 76 -12.56 -10.38 -11.70
N ASN A 77 -11.61 -10.00 -10.84
CA ASN A 77 -10.24 -10.53 -10.84
C ASN A 77 -9.84 -11.26 -9.56
N LYS A 78 -10.82 -11.59 -8.70
CA LYS A 78 -10.61 -12.19 -7.39
C LYS A 78 -9.69 -13.41 -7.39
N GLU A 79 -9.94 -14.39 -8.26
CA GLU A 79 -9.14 -15.62 -8.32
C GLU A 79 -7.68 -15.31 -8.69
N SER A 80 -7.46 -14.50 -9.73
CA SER A 80 -6.11 -14.10 -10.14
C SER A 80 -5.41 -13.23 -9.09
N PHE A 81 -6.15 -12.41 -8.35
CA PHE A 81 -5.60 -11.60 -7.28
C PHE A 81 -5.12 -12.48 -6.12
N GLU A 82 -5.96 -13.43 -5.69
CA GLU A 82 -5.64 -14.41 -4.65
C GLU A 82 -4.42 -15.27 -4.99
N GLU A 83 -4.34 -15.75 -6.24
CA GLU A 83 -3.21 -16.57 -6.71
C GLU A 83 -1.87 -15.82 -6.67
N ASN A 84 -1.89 -14.51 -6.89
CA ASN A 84 -0.67 -13.71 -7.01
C ASN A 84 -0.27 -12.97 -5.72
N LEU A 85 -1.20 -12.74 -4.80
CA LEU A 85 -0.99 -11.92 -3.60
C LEU A 85 0.21 -12.39 -2.75
N PHE A 86 0.39 -13.70 -2.61
CA PHE A 86 1.42 -14.31 -1.77
C PHE A 86 2.72 -14.64 -2.50
N ARG A 87 2.85 -14.27 -3.77
CA ARG A 87 4.11 -14.47 -4.48
C ARG A 87 5.21 -13.56 -3.92
N ALA A 88 6.46 -13.97 -4.08
CA ALA A 88 7.62 -13.22 -3.58
C ALA A 88 7.71 -11.82 -4.22
N ASP A 89 7.30 -11.70 -5.49
CA ASP A 89 7.34 -10.46 -6.27
C ASP A 89 6.26 -9.43 -5.88
N ALA A 90 5.19 -9.83 -5.20
CA ALA A 90 4.15 -8.95 -4.66
C ALA A 90 4.61 -8.28 -3.36
N ASN A 91 5.55 -7.34 -3.43
CA ASN A 91 6.35 -6.88 -2.28
C ASN A 91 5.82 -5.62 -1.58
N GLU A 92 4.75 -4.99 -2.06
CA GLU A 92 4.13 -3.84 -1.40
C GLU A 92 2.61 -3.98 -1.39
N TRP A 93 1.99 -3.88 -0.22
CA TRP A 93 0.54 -3.97 -0.03
C TRP A 93 0.00 -2.66 0.54
N VAL A 94 -1.16 -2.22 0.03
CA VAL A 94 -1.80 -0.97 0.43
C VAL A 94 -3.19 -1.25 1.00
N TYR A 95 -3.44 -0.66 2.17
CA TYR A 95 -4.73 -0.68 2.84
C TYR A 95 -5.21 0.74 3.11
N GLU A 96 -6.49 1.01 2.86
CA GLU A 96 -7.14 2.29 3.19
C GLU A 96 -8.26 2.07 4.22
N CYS A 97 -8.43 3.00 5.15
CA CYS A 97 -9.48 2.94 6.18
C CYS A 97 -9.84 4.33 6.72
N TRP A 98 -10.91 4.43 7.52
CA TRP A 98 -11.33 5.67 8.18
C TRP A 98 -11.08 5.62 9.68
N LYS A 99 -10.45 6.66 10.22
CA LYS A 99 -10.28 6.80 11.67
C LYS A 99 -11.58 7.20 12.35
N TYR A 100 -11.90 6.53 13.46
CA TYR A 100 -13.04 6.88 14.30
C TYR A 100 -12.74 8.11 15.17
N GLN A 101 -12.75 9.29 14.55
CA GLN A 101 -12.74 10.60 15.20
C GLN A 101 -13.68 11.55 14.44
N ASP A 102 -14.03 12.70 15.02
CA ASP A 102 -14.85 13.73 14.35
C ASP A 102 -14.00 14.99 14.10
N PRO A 103 -13.74 15.39 12.84
CA PRO A 103 -14.16 14.72 11.60
C PRO A 103 -13.40 13.41 11.35
N ALA A 104 -14.04 12.46 10.66
CA ALA A 104 -13.37 11.22 10.28
C ALA A 104 -12.41 11.52 9.13
N ASP A 105 -11.16 11.09 9.28
CA ASP A 105 -10.13 11.26 8.25
C ASP A 105 -9.81 9.91 7.60
N PRO A 106 -9.57 9.87 6.28
CA PRO A 106 -9.07 8.69 5.60
C PRO A 106 -7.58 8.50 5.90
N TYR A 107 -7.18 7.24 6.08
CA TYR A 107 -5.82 6.83 6.35
C TYR A 107 -5.40 5.72 5.39
N ARG A 108 -4.11 5.72 5.04
CA ARG A 108 -3.46 4.67 4.25
C ARG A 108 -2.36 4.01 5.07
N LEU A 109 -2.38 2.68 5.10
CA LEU A 109 -1.30 1.83 5.58
C LEU A 109 -0.63 1.17 4.37
N ASN A 110 0.64 1.51 4.12
CA ASN A 110 1.49 0.83 3.16
C ASN A 110 2.40 -0.13 3.92
N ILE A 111 2.55 -1.36 3.44
CA ILE A 111 3.41 -2.39 4.03
C ILE A 111 4.32 -2.95 2.94
N SER A 112 5.63 -2.93 3.18
CA SER A 112 6.63 -3.52 2.29
C SER A 112 7.16 -4.83 2.86
N PHE A 113 7.47 -5.76 1.97
CA PHE A 113 7.95 -7.10 2.30
C PHE A 113 9.28 -7.41 1.60
N ASP A 114 10.08 -8.28 2.22
CA ASP A 114 11.23 -8.90 1.55
C ASP A 114 10.81 -10.13 0.71
N GLU A 115 11.80 -10.74 0.06
CA GLU A 115 11.62 -11.94 -0.77
C GLU A 115 11.15 -13.18 0.02
N GLU A 116 11.35 -13.20 1.34
CA GLU A 116 10.85 -14.24 2.24
C GLU A 116 9.43 -13.96 2.74
N GLY A 117 8.83 -12.84 2.33
CA GLY A 117 7.51 -12.41 2.74
C GLY A 117 7.47 -11.86 4.17
N LYS A 118 8.59 -11.36 4.71
CA LYS A 118 8.64 -10.66 6.00
C LYS A 118 8.50 -9.16 5.82
N VAL A 119 7.78 -8.52 6.74
CA VAL A 119 7.63 -7.06 6.74
C VAL A 119 8.98 -6.40 6.95
N THR A 120 9.35 -5.51 6.02
CA THR A 120 10.58 -4.70 6.08
C THR A 120 10.32 -3.25 6.46
N ASP A 121 9.18 -2.72 6.04
CA ASP A 121 8.77 -1.36 6.37
C ASP A 121 7.23 -1.25 6.41
N ALA A 122 6.73 -0.27 7.15
CA ALA A 122 5.34 0.13 7.09
C ALA A 122 5.22 1.64 7.31
N SER A 123 4.33 2.29 6.56
CA SER A 123 4.00 3.70 6.72
C SER A 123 2.50 3.87 6.90
N PHE A 124 2.12 4.74 7.83
CA PHE A 124 0.71 5.03 8.12
C PHE A 124 0.48 6.53 8.04
N GLU A 125 -0.28 6.96 7.03
CA GLU A 125 -0.44 8.38 6.67
C GLU A 125 -1.90 8.80 6.51
N VAL A 126 -2.17 10.08 6.72
CA VAL A 126 -3.48 10.71 6.43
C VAL A 126 -3.54 11.01 4.94
N ILE A 127 -4.62 10.63 4.27
CA ILE A 127 -4.83 10.98 2.85
C ILE A 127 -5.47 12.38 2.80
N PRO A 128 -4.80 13.41 2.25
CA PRO A 128 -5.37 14.76 2.19
C PRO A 128 -6.57 14.81 1.24
N GLY A 129 -7.72 15.28 1.75
CA GLY A 129 -8.89 15.61 0.92
C GLY A 129 -9.66 14.42 0.37
N GLY A 130 -9.69 13.29 1.08
CA GLY A 130 -10.52 12.14 0.72
C GLY A 130 -11.94 12.49 0.33
#